data_AF-A0A7Z1IND5-F1
#
_entry.id   AF-A0A7Z1IND5-F1
#
_cell.length_a   1.000
_cell.length_b   1.000
_cell.length_c   1.000
_cell.angle_alpha   90.00
_cell.angle_beta   90.00
_cell.angle_gamma   90.00
#
_symmetry.space_group_name_H-M   'P 1'
#
loop_
_entity.id
_entity.type
_entity.pdbx_description
1 polymer ?
#
loop_
_entity_poly.entity_id
_entity_poly.type
_entity_poly.pdbx_seq_one_letter_code
_entity_poly.pdbx_strand_id
1 'polypeptide(L)'
;MSSRKSELETLKAELQARLTRYEAHQHREAGALDKDFEEQATQTQNDEVVDSLEVETRAELVQIAHALERIDSGAGDECEKCGEQIDPRRLQVLPYTTVCVNCADN
;
A
#
# COMPACT_ATOMS: atom_id res chain seq x y z
N MET A 1 15.73 15.31 10.08
CA MET A 1 15.00 14.03 10.23
C MET A 1 13.53 14.15 9.80
N SER A 2 13.22 14.92 8.75
CA SER A 2 11.82 15.19 8.34
C SER A 2 11.49 14.82 6.89
N SER A 3 12.48 14.42 6.07
CA SER A 3 12.24 14.06 4.66
C SER A 3 11.50 12.74 4.55
N ARG A 4 12.03 11.65 5.14
CA ARG A 4 11.46 10.30 5.03
C ARG A 4 10.04 10.19 5.59
N LYS A 5 9.77 10.76 6.77
CA LYS A 5 8.41 10.76 7.35
C LYS A 5 7.43 11.48 6.42
N SER A 6 7.78 12.67 5.96
CA SER A 6 6.94 13.46 5.05
C SER A 6 6.71 12.76 3.71
N GLU A 7 7.72 12.07 3.17
CA GLU A 7 7.59 11.26 1.96
C GLU A 7 6.59 10.11 2.16
N LEU A 8 6.66 9.41 3.30
CA LEU A 8 5.73 8.34 3.64
C LEU A 8 4.30 8.83 3.87
N GLU A 9 4.13 9.99 4.52
CA GLU A 9 2.81 10.62 4.69
C GLU A 9 2.19 11.00 3.34
N THR A 10 3.01 11.50 2.41
CA THR A 10 2.57 11.81 1.04
C THR A 10 2.14 10.54 0.31
N LEU A 11 2.99 9.50 0.33
CA LEU A 11 2.70 8.21 -0.30
C LEU A 11 1.43 7.57 0.28
N LYS A 12 1.26 7.64 1.60
CA LYS A 12 0.04 7.17 2.28
C LYS A 12 -1.19 7.90 1.75
N ALA A 13 -1.14 9.23 1.66
CA ALA A 13 -2.27 10.01 1.16
C ALA A 13 -2.62 9.67 -0.29
N GLU A 14 -1.62 9.45 -1.15
CA GLU A 14 -1.82 9.04 -2.54
C GLU A 14 -2.48 7.66 -2.65
N LEU A 15 -2.00 6.66 -1.90
CA LEU A 15 -2.59 5.33 -1.88
C LEU A 15 -4.01 5.33 -1.30
N GLN A 16 -4.27 6.12 -0.25
CA GLN A 16 -5.62 6.30 0.29
C GLN A 16 -6.57 6.90 -0.76
N ALA A 17 -6.13 7.94 -1.49
CA ALA A 17 -6.93 8.54 -2.55
C ALA A 17 -7.18 7.56 -3.71
N ARG A 18 -6.22 6.69 -4.02
CA ARG A 18 -6.38 5.62 -5.00
C ARG A 18 -7.41 4.59 -4.53
N LEU A 19 -7.36 4.19 -3.26
CA LEU A 19 -8.29 3.25 -2.65
C LEU A 19 -9.74 3.77 -2.70
N THR A 20 -9.97 5.04 -2.34
CA THR A 20 -11.30 5.65 -2.44
C THR A 20 -11.86 5.64 -3.86
N ARG A 21 -11.00 5.73 -4.90
CA ARG A 21 -11.45 5.62 -6.29
C ARG A 21 -11.89 4.20 -6.65
N TYR A 22 -11.19 3.18 -6.14
CA TYR A 22 -11.58 1.79 -6.34
C TYR A 22 -12.92 1.48 -5.66
N GLU A 23 -13.09 1.91 -4.40
CA GLU A 23 -14.35 1.76 -3.68
C GLU A 23 -15.50 2.49 -4.39
N ALA A 24 -15.27 3.70 -4.91
CA ALA A 24 -16.27 4.46 -5.64
C ALA A 24 -16.66 3.82 -6.99
N HIS A 25 -15.73 3.12 -7.65
CA HIS A 25 -16.00 2.37 -8.88
C HIS A 25 -16.98 1.23 -8.60
N GLN A 26 -16.66 0.38 -7.63
CA GLN A 26 -17.51 -0.74 -7.22
C GLN A 26 -18.91 -0.29 -6.77
N HIS A 27 -19.00 0.79 -5.99
CA HIS A 27 -20.30 1.32 -5.55
C HIS A 27 -21.17 1.88 -6.69
N ARG A 28 -20.58 2.45 -7.74
CA ARG A 28 -21.34 2.89 -8.92
C ARG A 28 -21.87 1.71 -9.72
N GLU A 29 -21.08 0.65 -9.85
CA GLU A 29 -21.47 -0.53 -10.63
C GLU A 29 -22.57 -1.34 -9.94
N ALA A 30 -22.52 -1.49 -8.62
CA ALA A 30 -23.57 -2.15 -7.84
C ALA A 30 -24.96 -1.49 -8.00
N GLY A 31 -25.02 -0.20 -8.36
CA GLY A 31 -26.27 0.54 -8.60
C GLY A 31 -26.80 0.47 -10.04
N ALA A 32 -26.04 -0.12 -10.98
CA ALA A 32 -26.33 -0.08 -12.43
C ALA A 32 -26.74 -1.44 -13.02
N LEU A 33 -27.33 -2.32 -12.22
CA LEU A 33 -27.71 -3.68 -12.62
C LEU A 33 -29.01 -3.70 -13.46
N ASP A 34 -28.89 -3.28 -14.71
CA ASP A 34 -29.82 -3.58 -15.82
C ASP A 34 -28.96 -3.71 -17.09
N LYS A 35 -28.21 -4.81 -17.22
CA LYS A 35 -27.28 -5.04 -18.34
C LYS A 35 -27.31 -6.49 -18.84
N ASP A 36 -27.27 -6.61 -20.16
CA ASP A 36 -27.34 -7.86 -20.93
C ASP A 36 -26.18 -8.83 -20.59
N PHE A 37 -26.45 -10.13 -20.74
CA PHE A 37 -25.57 -11.24 -20.30
C PHE A 37 -24.13 -11.22 -20.89
N GLU A 38 -23.90 -10.62 -22.06
CA GLU A 38 -22.55 -10.46 -22.63
C GLU A 38 -21.70 -9.40 -21.91
N GLU A 39 -22.32 -8.34 -21.40
CA GLU A 39 -21.63 -7.34 -20.58
C GLU A 39 -21.23 -7.92 -19.22
N GLN A 40 -22.06 -8.79 -18.63
CA GLN A 40 -21.81 -9.39 -17.30
C GLN A 40 -20.50 -10.20 -17.22
N ALA A 41 -20.13 -10.95 -18.27
CA ALA A 41 -18.93 -11.78 -18.26
C ALA A 41 -17.63 -10.94 -18.29
N THR A 42 -17.61 -9.84 -19.04
CA THR A 42 -16.46 -8.92 -19.12
C THR A 42 -16.36 -8.08 -17.84
N GLN A 43 -17.50 -7.71 -17.26
CA GLN A 43 -17.57 -6.92 -16.05
C GLN A 43 -17.07 -7.70 -14.81
N THR A 44 -17.47 -8.96 -14.67
CA THR A 44 -17.00 -9.84 -13.58
C THR A 44 -15.47 -9.97 -13.55
N GLN A 45 -14.82 -10.08 -14.72
CA GLN A 45 -13.36 -10.12 -14.81
C GLN A 45 -12.69 -8.77 -14.46
N ASN A 46 -13.37 -7.65 -14.69
CA ASN A 46 -12.86 -6.33 -14.32
C ASN A 46 -12.92 -6.13 -12.81
N ASP A 47 -14.01 -6.57 -12.18
CA ASP A 47 -14.22 -6.49 -10.73
C ASP A 47 -13.17 -7.30 -9.97
N GLU A 48 -12.87 -8.53 -10.41
CA GLU A 48 -11.83 -9.36 -9.80
C GLU A 48 -10.44 -8.70 -9.83
N VAL A 49 -10.12 -7.97 -10.89
CA VAL A 49 -8.85 -7.22 -11.02
C VAL A 49 -8.84 -5.98 -10.13
N VAL A 50 -9.98 -5.29 -10.00
CA VAL A 50 -10.10 -4.13 -9.10
C VAL A 50 -9.95 -4.57 -7.63
N ASP A 51 -10.57 -5.68 -7.26
CA ASP A 51 -10.49 -6.25 -5.91
C ASP A 51 -9.04 -6.66 -5.55
N SER A 52 -8.33 -7.32 -6.47
CA SER A 52 -6.93 -7.69 -6.20
C SER A 52 -6.05 -6.46 -5.98
N LEU A 53 -6.21 -5.43 -6.83
CA LEU A 53 -5.49 -4.16 -6.69
C LEU A 53 -5.86 -3.42 -5.40
N GLU A 54 -7.12 -3.51 -4.97
CA GLU A 54 -7.57 -2.95 -3.70
C GLU A 54 -6.88 -3.63 -2.52
N VAL A 55 -6.86 -4.96 -2.50
CA VAL A 55 -6.20 -5.75 -1.45
C VAL A 55 -4.70 -5.43 -1.38
N GLU A 56 -4.02 -5.38 -2.53
CA GLU A 56 -2.61 -5.00 -2.61
C GLU A 56 -2.36 -3.58 -2.07
N THR A 57 -3.18 -2.61 -2.49
CA THR A 57 -3.09 -1.22 -2.02
C THR A 57 -3.32 -1.09 -0.52
N ARG A 58 -4.28 -1.84 0.04
CA ARG A 58 -4.53 -1.89 1.49
C ARG A 58 -3.35 -2.49 2.24
N ALA A 59 -2.76 -3.57 1.73
CA ALA A 59 -1.59 -4.18 2.33
C ALA A 59 -0.39 -3.22 2.36
N GLU A 60 -0.15 -2.48 1.27
CA GLU A 60 0.90 -1.46 1.21
C GLU A 60 0.65 -0.31 2.20
N LEU A 61 -0.60 0.16 2.31
CA LEU A 61 -0.98 1.18 3.31
C LEU A 61 -0.70 0.75 4.75
N VAL A 62 -0.95 -0.52 5.08
CA VAL A 62 -0.64 -1.07 6.41
C VAL A 62 0.87 -1.04 6.65
N GLN A 63 1.68 -1.41 5.66
CA GLN A 63 3.15 -1.34 5.78
C GLN A 63 3.64 0.09 5.98
N ILE A 64 3.12 1.05 5.23
CA ILE A 64 3.48 2.47 5.37
C ILE A 64 3.07 3.01 6.74
N ALA A 65 1.86 2.69 7.21
CA ALA A 65 1.40 3.09 8.54
C ALA A 65 2.30 2.53 9.64
N HIS A 66 2.72 1.28 9.51
CA HIS A 66 3.65 0.65 10.44
C HIS A 66 5.04 1.31 10.43
N ALA A 67 5.57 1.61 9.23
CA ALA A 67 6.84 2.31 9.10
C ALA A 67 6.80 3.72 9.73
N LEU A 68 5.69 4.44 9.56
CA LEU A 68 5.47 5.75 10.20
C LEU A 68 5.46 5.64 11.72
N GLU A 69 4.76 4.64 12.27
CA GLU A 69 4.72 4.40 13.72
C GLU A 69 6.13 4.14 14.28
N ARG A 70 6.94 3.34 13.59
CA ARG A 70 8.33 3.08 13.98
C ARG A 70 9.21 4.33 13.89
N ILE A 71 9.02 5.16 12.87
CA ILE A 71 9.74 6.44 12.76
C ILE A 71 9.39 7.34 13.96
N ASP A 72 8.12 7.37 14.35
CA ASP A 72 7.65 8.15 15.49
C ASP A 72 8.15 7.61 16.83
N SER A 73 8.35 6.29 16.94
CA SER A 73 8.98 5.67 18.11
C SER A 73 10.51 5.80 18.14
N GLY A 74 11.13 6.36 17.09
CA GLY A 74 12.59 6.47 16.94
C GLY A 74 13.29 5.19 16.47
N ALA A 75 12.55 4.14 16.11
CA ALA A 75 13.06 2.84 15.64
C ALA A 75 12.87 2.62 14.12
N GLY A 76 12.57 3.69 13.37
CA GLY A 76 12.28 3.62 11.93
C GLY A 76 13.46 3.21 11.06
N ASP A 77 14.69 3.41 11.55
CA ASP A 77 15.92 3.06 10.85
C ASP A 77 16.51 1.71 11.33
N GLU A 78 15.80 1.00 12.20
CA GLU A 78 16.20 -0.30 12.75
C GLU A 78 15.34 -1.44 12.17
N CYS A 79 16.00 -2.53 11.79
CA CYS A 79 15.36 -3.73 11.27
C CYS A 79 14.57 -4.46 12.34
N GLU A 80 13.30 -4.76 12.10
CA GLU A 80 12.46 -5.47 13.09
C GLU A 80 12.86 -6.92 13.31
N LYS A 81 13.51 -7.56 12.32
CA LYS A 81 13.91 -8.97 12.42
C LYS A 81 15.22 -9.17 13.18
N CYS A 82 16.24 -8.34 12.92
CA CYS A 82 17.58 -8.51 13.48
C CYS A 82 18.02 -7.40 14.45
N GLY A 83 17.30 -6.28 14.52
CA GLY A 83 17.68 -5.12 15.35
C GLY A 83 18.86 -4.31 14.80
N GLU A 84 19.35 -4.59 13.59
CA GLU A 84 20.44 -3.83 12.97
C GLU A 84 19.92 -2.61 12.21
N GLN A 85 20.77 -1.61 12.00
CA GLN A 85 20.41 -0.45 11.18
C GLN A 85 20.15 -0.86 9.72
N ILE A 86 19.05 -0.34 9.17
CA ILE A 86 18.69 -0.52 7.76
C ILE A 86 19.59 0.37 6.91
N ASP A 87 20.13 -0.19 5.82
CA ASP A 87 20.97 0.57 4.90
C ASP A 87 20.19 1.79 4.34
N PRO A 88 20.72 3.01 4.46
CA PRO A 88 20.03 4.22 3.99
C PRO A 88 19.76 4.22 2.49
N ARG A 89 20.54 3.47 1.67
CA ARG A 89 20.26 3.29 0.24
C ARG A 89 18.99 2.48 0.02
N ARG A 90 18.71 1.49 0.89
CA ARG A 90 17.46 0.72 0.85
C ARG A 90 16.28 1.60 1.25
N LEU A 91 16.45 2.45 2.26
CA LEU A 91 15.43 3.42 2.69
C LEU A 91 15.14 4.49 1.62
N GLN A 92 16.11 4.81 0.75
CA GLN A 92 15.88 5.71 -0.39
C GLN A 92 15.06 5.05 -1.51
N VAL A 93 15.19 3.73 -1.71
CA VAL A 93 14.45 2.98 -2.74
C VAL A 93 13.08 2.54 -2.24
N LEU A 94 13.01 2.06 -1.00
CA LEU A 94 11.81 1.57 -0.33
C LEU A 94 11.68 2.24 1.04
N PRO A 95 11.15 3.48 1.10
CA PRO A 95 11.12 4.27 2.33
C PRO A 95 10.24 3.66 3.44
N TYR A 96 9.27 2.82 3.07
CA TYR A 96 8.38 2.14 4.02
C TYR A 96 8.91 0.80 4.51
N THR A 97 10.11 0.37 4.06
CA THR A 97 10.66 -0.90 4.53
C THR A 97 11.05 -0.80 6.01
N THR A 98 10.69 -1.83 6.76
CA THR A 98 11.03 -1.98 8.18
C THR A 98 12.05 -3.10 8.41
N VAL A 99 12.48 -3.78 7.34
CA VAL A 99 13.44 -4.88 7.38
C VAL A 99 14.68 -4.57 6.55
N CYS A 100 15.85 -5.00 7.01
CA CYS A 100 17.10 -4.86 6.26
C CYS A 100 17.14 -5.81 5.05
N VAL A 101 18.05 -5.56 4.11
CA VAL A 101 18.21 -6.37 2.90
C VAL A 101 18.45 -7.85 3.22
N ASN A 102 19.34 -8.13 4.18
CA ASN A 102 19.67 -9.50 4.61
C ASN A 102 18.44 -10.26 5.15
N CYS A 103 17.49 -9.55 5.74
CA CYS A 103 16.27 -10.08 6.34
C CYS A 103 15.09 -10.14 5.36
N ALA A 104 15.20 -9.46 4.22
CA ALA A 104 14.21 -9.48 3.15
C ALA A 104 14.53 -10.57 2.10
N ASP A 105 15.82 -10.86 1.90
CA ASP A 105 16.30 -11.95 1.02
C ASP A 105 16.25 -13.35 1.68
N ASN A 106 15.89 -13.45 2.97
CA ASN A 106 15.74 -14.69 3.75
C ASN A 106 14.31 -14.84 4.31
#